data_AF-A0A927UVY6-F1
#
_entry.id   AF-A0A927UVY6-F1
#
_cell.length_a   1.000
_cell.length_b   1.000
_cell.length_c   1.000
_cell.angle_alpha   90.00
_cell.angle_beta   90.00
_cell.angle_gamma   90.00
#
_symmetry.space_group_name_H-M   'P 1'
#
loop_
_entity.id
_entity.type
_entity.pdbx_description
1 polymer ?
#
loop_
_entity_poly.entity_id
_entity_poly.type
_entity_poly.pdbx_seq_one_letter_code
_entity_poly.pdbx_strand_id
1 'polypeptide(L)'
;MVNYRKGSNIKCTDVAKQMGQSAPNWHDESVGVAWSALSAYGLAYNNLNLDSGNKMNWNNLMLNINNKYPVYVSAKTNKNIGHAVTAYGYRTVSNVDYVSIWNSGNGVMSAVPFKASGTTFVYNNTTYKWKYSVSAY
;
A
#
# COMPACT_ATOMS: atom_id res chain seq x y z
N MET A 1 -6.84 -5.01 -1.94
CA MET A 1 -5.89 -6.13 -1.75
C MET A 1 -6.59 -7.47 -1.52
N VAL A 2 -7.48 -7.59 -0.52
CA VAL A 2 -8.21 -8.86 -0.27
C VAL A 2 -8.99 -9.34 -1.49
N ASN A 3 -9.79 -8.46 -2.10
CA ASN A 3 -10.55 -8.78 -3.32
C ASN A 3 -9.66 -9.30 -4.46
N TYR A 4 -8.48 -8.70 -4.63
CA TYR A 4 -7.51 -9.14 -5.64
C TYR A 4 -6.98 -10.55 -5.36
N ARG A 5 -6.74 -10.89 -4.08
CA ARG A 5 -6.16 -12.18 -3.68
C ARG A 5 -7.18 -13.32 -3.63
N LYS A 6 -8.43 -13.01 -3.28
CA LYS A 6 -9.45 -14.02 -2.95
C LYS A 6 -10.64 -14.04 -3.92
N GLY A 7 -10.68 -13.14 -4.90
CA GLY A 7 -11.85 -13.01 -5.79
C GLY A 7 -13.12 -12.59 -5.04
N SER A 8 -12.97 -11.83 -3.95
CA SER A 8 -14.08 -11.38 -3.10
C SER A 8 -14.58 -9.98 -3.48
N ASN A 9 -15.67 -9.53 -2.85
CA ASN A 9 -16.23 -8.18 -3.01
C ASN A 9 -16.40 -7.47 -1.65
N ILE A 10 -15.31 -7.35 -0.90
CA ILE A 10 -15.25 -6.69 0.41
C ILE A 10 -15.14 -5.18 0.21
N LYS A 11 -15.96 -4.42 0.96
CA LYS A 11 -15.93 -2.95 0.99
C LYS A 11 -15.03 -2.45 2.12
N CYS A 12 -14.57 -1.20 2.04
CA CYS A 12 -13.82 -0.58 3.13
C CYS A 12 -14.59 -0.56 4.46
N THR A 13 -15.92 -0.42 4.40
CA THR A 13 -16.80 -0.48 5.58
C THR A 13 -16.81 -1.85 6.23
N ASP A 14 -16.67 -2.93 5.46
CA ASP A 14 -16.63 -4.28 6.00
C ASP A 14 -15.30 -4.51 6.71
N VAL A 15 -14.21 -3.99 6.13
CA VAL A 15 -12.88 -4.05 6.76
C VAL A 15 -12.89 -3.35 8.10
N ALA A 16 -13.35 -2.11 8.19
CA ALA A 16 -13.24 -1.43 9.48
C ALA A 16 -14.31 -1.87 10.51
N LYS A 17 -15.46 -2.42 10.10
CA LYS A 17 -16.33 -3.21 11.02
C LYS A 17 -15.57 -4.41 11.60
N GLN A 18 -14.88 -5.16 10.75
CA GLN A 18 -14.07 -6.32 11.18
C GLN A 18 -12.94 -5.90 12.13
N MET A 19 -12.43 -4.67 11.98
CA MET A 19 -11.41 -4.09 12.87
C MET A 19 -12.00 -3.35 14.08
N GLY A 20 -13.30 -3.43 14.34
CA GLY A 20 -13.95 -2.81 15.49
C GLY A 20 -14.08 -1.28 15.42
N GLN A 21 -13.91 -0.69 14.24
CA GLN A 21 -14.11 0.75 14.04
C GLN A 21 -15.57 1.08 13.76
N SER A 22 -16.02 2.22 14.28
CA SER A 22 -17.35 2.77 14.06
C SER A 22 -17.27 4.12 13.37
N ALA A 23 -18.34 4.49 12.66
CA ALA A 23 -18.46 5.82 12.08
C ALA A 23 -18.39 6.93 13.15
N PRO A 24 -17.77 8.08 12.84
CA PRO A 24 -17.14 8.46 11.56
C PRO A 24 -15.63 8.13 11.47
N ASN A 25 -15.06 7.40 12.43
CA ASN A 25 -13.61 7.31 12.65
C ASN A 25 -12.87 6.30 11.75
N TRP A 26 -13.28 6.17 10.49
CA TRP A 26 -12.73 5.18 9.53
C TRP A 26 -11.34 5.54 8.96
N HIS A 27 -10.62 6.50 9.55
CA HIS A 27 -9.69 7.34 8.77
C HIS A 27 -8.23 7.39 9.22
N ASP A 28 -7.86 6.91 10.40
CA ASP A 28 -6.50 7.09 10.93
C ASP A 28 -5.87 5.81 11.46
N GLU A 29 -5.44 4.95 10.54
CA GLU A 29 -4.87 3.66 10.94
C GLU A 29 -3.38 3.52 10.65
N SER A 30 -2.69 2.98 11.65
CA SER A 30 -1.28 2.65 11.56
C SER A 30 -1.06 1.50 10.58
N VAL A 31 0.17 1.37 10.11
CA VAL A 31 0.61 0.23 9.26
C VAL A 31 0.35 -1.11 9.98
N GLY A 32 0.44 -1.13 11.32
CA GLY A 32 0.14 -2.32 12.13
C GLY A 32 -1.33 -2.73 12.04
N VAL A 33 -2.26 -1.78 11.99
CA VAL A 33 -3.69 -2.10 11.83
C VAL A 33 -4.00 -2.58 10.41
N ALA A 34 -3.34 -2.02 9.39
CA ALA A 34 -3.43 -2.55 8.02
C ALA A 34 -2.94 -4.02 7.94
N TRP A 35 -1.85 -4.34 8.64
CA TRP A 35 -1.35 -5.71 8.77
C TRP A 35 -2.35 -6.65 9.47
N SER A 36 -2.87 -6.24 10.63
CA SER A 36 -3.87 -7.00 11.37
C SER A 36 -5.14 -7.22 10.53
N ALA A 37 -5.58 -6.23 9.76
CA ALA A 37 -6.71 -6.36 8.86
C ALA A 37 -6.45 -7.39 7.76
N LEU A 38 -5.28 -7.37 7.11
CA LEU A 38 -4.93 -8.40 6.12
C LEU A 38 -4.94 -9.81 6.75
N SER A 39 -4.41 -9.95 7.95
CA SER A 39 -4.42 -11.21 8.71
C SER A 39 -5.83 -11.67 9.07
N ALA A 40 -6.71 -10.77 9.53
CA ALA A 40 -8.11 -11.08 9.86
C ALA A 40 -8.90 -11.58 8.64
N TYR A 41 -8.52 -11.13 7.44
CA TYR A 41 -9.06 -11.64 6.18
C TYR A 41 -8.27 -12.83 5.62
N GLY A 42 -7.40 -13.46 6.41
CA GLY A 42 -6.65 -14.67 6.08
C GLY A 42 -5.63 -14.47 4.96
N LEU A 43 -4.97 -13.30 4.91
CA LEU A 43 -3.82 -13.04 4.04
C LEU A 43 -2.55 -12.92 4.88
N ALA A 44 -1.59 -13.81 4.65
CA ALA A 44 -0.27 -13.76 5.29
C ALA A 44 0.62 -12.71 4.62
N TYR A 45 0.77 -11.57 5.29
CA TYR A 45 1.66 -10.48 4.90
C TYR A 45 2.65 -10.26 6.06
N ASN A 46 3.79 -10.92 6.06
CA ASN A 46 4.60 -11.04 7.27
C ASN A 46 5.65 -9.93 7.45
N ASN A 47 5.77 -9.03 6.47
CA ASN A 47 6.78 -7.97 6.48
C ASN A 47 6.15 -6.61 6.74
N LEU A 48 6.55 -6.01 7.87
CA LEU A 48 6.25 -4.64 8.25
C LEU A 48 7.49 -3.78 7.95
N ASN A 49 7.47 -3.03 6.84
CA ASN A 49 8.57 -2.16 6.44
C ASN A 49 8.42 -0.79 7.11
N LEU A 50 8.93 -0.65 8.34
CA LEU A 50 8.67 0.50 9.22
C LEU A 50 9.85 1.47 9.37
N ASP A 51 11.05 1.11 8.96
CA ASP A 51 12.27 1.88 9.18
C ASP A 51 13.17 1.92 7.94
N SER A 52 14.32 2.59 8.02
CA SER A 52 15.26 2.72 6.90
C SER A 52 15.98 1.43 6.53
N GLY A 53 16.15 0.50 7.47
CA GLY A 53 16.86 -0.76 7.27
C GLY A 53 16.00 -1.83 6.58
N ASN A 54 14.68 -1.74 6.70
CA ASN A 54 13.73 -2.70 6.14
C ASN A 54 12.78 -2.12 5.07
N LYS A 55 13.11 -0.97 4.47
CA LYS A 55 12.26 -0.36 3.42
C LYS A 55 12.03 -1.32 2.25
N MET A 56 10.85 -1.17 1.64
CA MET A 56 10.56 -1.81 0.37
C MET A 56 11.63 -1.45 -0.66
N ASN A 57 12.33 -2.47 -1.15
CA ASN A 57 13.28 -2.36 -2.25
C ASN A 57 12.65 -2.90 -3.54
N TRP A 58 13.30 -2.67 -4.67
CA TRP A 58 12.77 -3.03 -5.98
C TRP A 58 12.58 -4.54 -6.15
N ASN A 59 13.55 -5.35 -5.70
CA ASN A 59 13.50 -6.81 -5.81
C ASN A 59 12.34 -7.38 -5.01
N ASN A 60 12.13 -6.91 -3.77
CA ASN A 60 11.01 -7.36 -2.94
C ASN A 60 9.67 -6.92 -3.54
N LEU A 61 9.59 -5.71 -4.10
CA LEU A 61 8.37 -5.25 -4.77
C LEU A 61 8.01 -6.16 -5.95
N MET A 62 8.99 -6.47 -6.80
CA MET A 62 8.80 -7.40 -7.92
C MET A 62 8.41 -8.80 -7.43
N LEU A 63 9.08 -9.31 -6.40
CA LEU A 63 8.79 -10.63 -5.83
C LEU A 63 7.35 -10.71 -5.31
N ASN A 64 6.90 -9.68 -4.60
CA ASN A 64 5.51 -9.57 -4.15
C ASN A 64 4.54 -9.61 -5.34
N ILE A 65 4.71 -8.72 -6.32
CA ILE A 65 3.79 -8.59 -7.45
C ILE A 65 3.77 -9.85 -8.32
N ASN A 66 4.93 -10.48 -8.57
CA ASN A 66 5.01 -11.73 -9.35
C ASN A 66 4.28 -12.88 -8.67
N ASN A 67 4.34 -12.96 -7.34
CA ASN A 67 3.57 -13.93 -6.55
C ASN A 67 2.12 -13.47 -6.29
N LYS A 68 1.63 -12.47 -7.03
CA LYS A 68 0.28 -11.91 -6.93
C LYS A 68 -0.03 -11.30 -5.57
N TYR A 69 0.98 -10.88 -4.81
CA TYR A 69 0.82 -10.16 -3.55
C TYR A 69 0.97 -8.66 -3.82
N PRO A 70 -0.13 -7.89 -3.98
CA PRO A 70 -0.02 -6.44 -4.00
C PRO A 70 0.57 -5.94 -2.67
N VAL A 71 1.23 -4.79 -2.66
CA VAL A 71 1.87 -4.22 -1.46
C VAL A 71 1.02 -3.08 -0.92
N TYR A 72 0.76 -3.07 0.39
CA TYR A 72 0.16 -1.92 1.07
C TYR A 72 1.21 -0.82 1.19
N VAL A 73 0.84 0.41 0.83
CA VAL A 73 1.73 1.57 0.89
C VAL A 73 1.15 2.61 1.83
N SER A 74 1.87 2.93 2.89
CA SER A 74 1.60 4.11 3.73
C SER A 74 2.54 5.24 3.32
N ALA A 75 1.96 6.33 2.88
CA ALA A 75 2.68 7.52 2.44
C ALA A 75 2.34 8.71 3.32
N LYS A 76 3.28 9.65 3.41
CA LYS A 76 3.11 10.89 4.19
C LYS A 76 3.54 12.10 3.39
N THR A 77 2.89 13.23 3.64
CA THR A 77 3.37 14.54 3.20
C THR A 77 4.53 15.01 4.09
N ASN A 78 5.15 16.15 3.74
CA ASN A 78 6.12 16.82 4.61
C ASN A 78 5.51 17.34 5.92
N LYS A 79 4.18 17.53 5.97
CA LYS A 79 3.42 17.92 7.17
C LYS A 79 2.87 16.72 7.94
N ASN A 80 3.37 15.50 7.68
CA ASN A 80 2.94 14.26 8.31
C ASN A 80 1.46 13.87 8.08
N ILE A 81 0.79 14.43 7.07
CA ILE A 81 -0.55 13.98 6.65
C ILE A 81 -0.42 12.63 5.95
N GLY A 82 -1.17 11.63 6.42
CA GLY A 82 -1.13 10.27 5.92
C GLY A 82 -2.02 10.05 4.70
N HIS A 83 -1.58 9.15 3.81
CA HIS A 83 -2.42 8.59 2.76
C HIS A 83 -1.98 7.17 2.42
N ALA A 84 -2.94 6.28 2.22
CA ALA A 84 -2.69 4.88 1.90
C ALA A 84 -3.05 4.57 0.45
N VAL A 85 -2.21 3.78 -0.21
CA VAL A 85 -2.43 3.30 -1.58
C VAL A 85 -1.98 1.84 -1.70
N THR A 86 -2.29 1.19 -2.81
CA THR A 86 -1.86 -0.18 -3.10
C THR A 86 -0.89 -0.19 -4.27
N ALA A 87 0.32 -0.72 -4.12
CA ALA A 87 1.19 -1.04 -5.25
C ALA A 87 0.84 -2.45 -5.78
N TYR A 88 0.58 -2.58 -7.08
CA TYR A 88 0.02 -3.83 -7.64
C TYR A 88 0.63 -4.27 -8.97
N GLY A 89 1.50 -3.45 -9.57
CA GLY A 89 2.14 -3.72 -10.85
C GLY A 89 3.49 -3.01 -10.92
N TYR A 90 4.31 -3.41 -11.89
CA TYR A 90 5.59 -2.76 -12.14
C TYR A 90 5.97 -2.87 -13.61
N ARG A 91 6.85 -1.97 -14.06
CA ARG A 91 7.48 -2.03 -15.38
C ARG A 91 8.81 -1.31 -15.36
N THR A 92 9.77 -1.76 -16.17
CA THR A 92 11.01 -1.03 -16.43
C THR A 92 10.96 -0.49 -17.85
N VAL A 93 11.16 0.81 -18.02
CA VAL A 93 11.17 1.48 -19.34
C VAL A 93 12.43 2.33 -19.41
N SER A 94 13.28 2.07 -20.41
CA SER A 94 14.53 2.81 -20.62
C SER A 94 15.40 2.90 -19.35
N ASN A 95 15.60 1.76 -18.68
CA ASN A 95 16.35 1.62 -17.41
C ASN A 95 15.77 2.42 -16.22
N VAL A 96 14.51 2.85 -16.30
CA VAL A 96 13.79 3.45 -15.18
C VAL A 96 12.70 2.49 -14.70
N ASP A 97 12.77 2.15 -13.43
CA ASP A 97 11.80 1.30 -12.74
C ASP A 97 10.57 2.11 -12.33
N TYR A 98 9.39 1.63 -12.71
CA TYR A 98 8.10 2.22 -12.38
C TYR A 98 7.25 1.23 -11.60
N VAL A 99 6.61 1.72 -10.55
CA VAL A 99 5.57 0.99 -9.81
C VAL A 99 4.19 1.51 -10.20
N SER A 100 3.25 0.59 -10.42
CA SER A 100 1.84 0.89 -10.61
C SER A 100 1.13 0.92 -9.26
N ILE A 101 0.46 2.04 -8.99
CA ILE A 101 -0.24 2.34 -7.74
C ILE A 101 -1.73 2.48 -8.03
N TRP A 102 -2.57 1.85 -7.21
CA TRP A 102 -4.00 2.04 -7.13
C TRP A 102 -4.32 2.92 -5.93
N ASN A 103 -4.94 4.07 -6.19
CA ASN A 103 -5.37 5.00 -5.15
C ASN A 103 -6.86 4.81 -4.86
N SER A 104 -7.18 4.20 -3.71
CA SER A 104 -8.58 3.98 -3.30
C SER A 104 -9.33 5.26 -2.95
N GLY A 105 -8.64 6.38 -2.73
CA GLY A 105 -9.27 7.69 -2.45
C GLY A 105 -9.92 8.34 -3.67
N ASN A 106 -9.60 7.89 -4.89
CA ASN A 106 -10.23 8.37 -6.12
C ASN A 106 -10.47 7.28 -7.18
N GLY A 107 -10.09 6.03 -6.91
CA GLY A 107 -10.24 4.93 -7.86
C GLY A 107 -9.35 5.08 -9.10
N VAL A 108 -8.21 5.76 -8.99
CA VAL A 108 -7.30 5.99 -10.13
C VAL A 108 -6.05 5.13 -10.01
N MET A 109 -5.63 4.60 -11.16
CA MET A 109 -4.34 3.95 -11.35
C MET A 109 -3.30 4.97 -11.84
N SER A 110 -2.09 4.90 -11.29
CA SER A 110 -0.96 5.69 -11.77
C SER A 110 0.32 4.85 -11.81
N ALA A 111 1.26 5.21 -12.68
CA ALA A 111 2.60 4.65 -12.69
C ALA A 111 3.58 5.76 -12.28
N VAL A 112 4.40 5.50 -11.26
CA VAL A 112 5.39 6.47 -10.77
C VAL A 112 6.77 5.83 -10.71
N PRO A 113 7.86 6.61 -10.91
CA PRO A 113 9.22 6.10 -10.76
C PRO A 113 9.43 5.55 -9.35
N PHE A 114 9.91 4.32 -9.26
CA PHE A 114 10.24 3.70 -7.98
C PHE A 114 11.59 4.22 -7.48
N LYS A 115 11.62 4.63 -6.22
CA LYS A 115 12.83 5.05 -5.50
C LYS A 115 12.76 4.47 -4.10
N ALA A 116 13.62 3.50 -3.76
CA ALA A 116 13.63 2.90 -2.42
C ALA A 116 13.82 3.95 -1.29
N SER A 117 14.53 5.04 -1.58
CA SER A 117 14.74 6.16 -0.66
C SER A 117 13.55 7.14 -0.57
N GLY A 118 12.56 7.03 -1.48
CA GLY A 118 11.49 8.00 -1.56
C GLY A 118 10.65 8.04 -2.82
N THR A 119 9.99 6.95 -3.19
CA THR A 119 8.92 6.95 -4.20
C THR A 119 7.86 7.99 -3.82
N THR A 120 7.48 8.85 -4.76
CA THR A 120 6.47 9.90 -4.56
C THR A 120 5.34 9.78 -5.56
N PHE A 121 4.13 10.15 -5.15
CA PHE A 121 2.97 10.28 -6.02
C PHE A 121 2.11 11.48 -5.60
N VAL A 122 1.27 11.96 -6.51
CA VAL A 122 0.40 13.12 -6.28
C VAL A 122 -1.05 12.66 -6.12
N TYR A 123 -1.73 13.22 -5.14
CA TYR A 123 -3.17 13.05 -4.93
C TYR A 123 -3.73 14.37 -4.36
N ASN A 124 -4.85 14.87 -4.90
CA ASN A 124 -5.47 16.15 -4.51
C ASN A 124 -4.46 17.30 -4.41
N ASN A 125 -3.68 17.52 -5.48
CA ASN A 125 -2.62 18.55 -5.56
C ASN A 125 -1.55 18.47 -4.45
N THR A 126 -1.45 17.33 -3.78
CA THR A 126 -0.54 17.10 -2.66
C THR A 126 0.40 15.95 -3.00
N THR A 127 1.70 16.17 -2.78
CA THR A 127 2.72 15.15 -2.97
C THR A 127 2.88 14.31 -1.70
N TYR A 128 2.70 13.00 -1.86
CA TYR A 128 2.91 12.01 -0.82
C TYR A 128 4.18 11.23 -1.10
N LYS A 129 4.96 10.99 -0.05
CA LYS A 129 6.17 10.16 -0.10
C LYS A 129 5.89 8.82 0.57
N TRP A 130 6.12 7.72 -0.14
CA TRP A 130 6.07 6.36 0.43
C TRP A 130 7.02 6.29 1.62
N LYS A 131 6.46 5.99 2.80
CA LYS A 131 7.22 5.86 4.05
C LYS A 131 7.33 4.41 4.50
N TYR A 132 6.20 3.71 4.52
CA TYR A 132 6.11 2.37 5.08
C TYR A 132 5.31 1.45 4.17
N SER A 133 5.44 0.15 4.36
CA SER A 133 4.62 -0.83 3.66
C SER A 133 4.31 -2.05 4.50
N VAL A 134 3.25 -2.76 4.09
CA VAL A 134 3.02 -4.15 4.48
C VAL A 134 3.17 -5.00 3.22
N SER A 135 4.03 -6.02 3.28
CA SER A 135 4.30 -6.94 2.18
C SER A 135 4.34 -8.40 2.64
N ALA A 136 4.22 -9.32 1.70
CA ALA A 136 4.35 -10.76 1.95
C ALA A 136 5.80 -11.23 1.87
N TYR A 137 6.59 -10.60 0.99
CA TYR A 137 8.02 -10.85 0.79
C TYR A 137 8.85 -9.58 0.95
#